data_AF-G1AQ87-F1
#
_entry.id   AF-G1AQ87-F1
#
_cell.length_a   1.000
_cell.length_b   1.000
_cell.length_c   1.000
_cell.angle_alpha   90.00
_cell.angle_beta   90.00
_cell.angle_gamma   90.00
#
_symmetry.space_group_name_H-M   'P 1'
#
loop_
_entity.id
_entity.type
_entity.pdbx_description
1 polymer ?
#
loop_
_entity_poly.entity_id
_entity_poly.type
_entity_poly.pdbx_seq_one_letter_code
_entity_poly.pdbx_strand_id
1 'polypeptide(L)'
;GEQKKARQRRRRKPRPAEVGEGADEQARKRRLSDDQARFLELSFRKERKLETPRKVQLAAELGLDAKQVAVWFQNRRARHKSKLMEEEFSKLRAAHDAVVLHNCHLETE
;
A
#
# COMPACT_ATOMS: atom_id res chain seq x y z
N GLY A 1 5.79 -36.47 -3.25
CA GLY A 1 4.91 -35.29 -3.31
C GLY A 1 5.25 -34.36 -2.17
N GLU A 2 5.97 -33.27 -2.44
CA GLU A 2 6.40 -32.30 -1.42
C GLU A 2 5.26 -31.37 -1.00
N GLN A 3 4.91 -31.44 0.28
CA GLN A 3 3.93 -30.56 0.90
C GLN A 3 4.57 -29.20 1.17
N LYS A 4 4.18 -28.17 0.40
CA LYS A 4 4.60 -26.78 0.62
C LYS A 4 3.99 -26.27 1.93
N LYS A 5 4.79 -26.19 3.00
CA LYS A 5 4.40 -25.57 4.27
C LYS A 5 4.02 -24.10 4.03
N ALA A 6 2.77 -23.77 4.29
CA ALA A 6 2.28 -22.40 4.29
C ALA A 6 3.12 -21.56 5.27
N ARG A 7 3.76 -20.50 4.77
CA ARG A 7 4.47 -19.53 5.59
C ARG A 7 3.47 -18.88 6.55
N GLN A 8 3.41 -19.37 7.80
CA GLN A 8 2.71 -18.69 8.87
C GLN A 8 3.26 -17.27 8.96
N ARG A 9 2.43 -16.28 8.60
CA ARG A 9 2.71 -14.88 8.94
C ARG A 9 2.86 -14.87 10.45
N ARG A 10 4.09 -14.63 10.95
CA ARG A 10 4.36 -14.46 12.38
C ARG A 10 3.46 -13.35 12.91
N ARG A 11 2.27 -13.70 13.41
CA ARG A 11 1.46 -12.83 14.25
C ARG A 11 2.32 -12.57 15.47
N ARG A 12 2.97 -11.41 15.53
CA ARG A 12 3.67 -10.97 16.73
C ARG A 12 2.65 -10.99 17.86
N LYS A 13 2.84 -11.88 18.83
CA LYS A 13 2.06 -11.92 20.06
C LYS A 13 2.14 -10.53 20.70
N PRO A 14 1.02 -9.86 21.05
CA PRO A 14 1.10 -8.58 21.73
C PRO A 14 1.85 -8.82 23.05
N ARG A 15 2.89 -8.03 23.30
CA ARG A 15 3.55 -7.99 24.60
C ARG A 15 2.55 -7.45 25.62
N PRO A 16 2.55 -7.94 26.88
CA PRO A 16 1.69 -7.36 27.92
C PRO A 16 1.99 -5.86 27.98
N ALA A 17 0.94 -5.06 27.86
CA ALA A 17 1.04 -3.62 27.97
C ALA A 17 1.23 -3.29 29.46
N GLU A 18 2.46 -2.95 29.83
CA GLU A 18 2.72 -2.16 31.04
C GLU A 18 1.95 -0.86 30.88
N VAL A 19 0.97 -0.62 31.76
CA VAL A 19 0.09 0.55 31.73
C VAL A 19 0.93 1.79 32.03
N GLY A 20 1.35 2.48 30.98
CA GLY A 20 2.05 3.75 31.06
C GLY A 20 1.53 4.67 29.96
N GLU A 21 1.22 5.91 30.32
CA GLU A 21 0.62 6.97 29.50
C GLU A 21 1.40 7.29 28.19
N GLY A 22 2.56 6.65 27.94
CA GLY A 22 3.36 6.77 26.71
C GLY A 22 2.90 5.92 25.51
N ALA A 23 1.93 5.01 25.67
CA ALA A 23 1.46 4.16 24.56
C ALA A 23 0.73 4.96 23.46
N ASP A 24 -0.07 5.97 23.85
CA ASP A 24 -0.79 6.83 22.92
C ASP A 24 0.16 7.77 22.18
N GLU A 25 1.18 8.29 22.87
CA GLU A 25 2.21 9.16 22.30
C GLU A 25 3.04 8.44 21.21
N GLN A 26 3.35 7.16 21.42
CA GLN A 26 4.03 6.32 20.41
C GLN A 26 3.12 5.86 19.28
N ALA A 27 1.81 5.78 19.51
CA ALA A 27 0.83 5.58 18.44
C ALA A 27 0.66 6.84 17.58
N ARG A 28 0.67 8.03 18.19
CA ARG A 28 0.65 9.33 17.52
C ARG A 28 1.90 9.55 16.68
N LYS A 29 3.10 9.24 17.21
CA LYS A 29 4.37 9.28 16.45
C LYS A 29 4.39 8.36 15.23
N ARG A 30 3.55 7.32 15.19
CA ARG A 30 3.42 6.39 14.03
C ARG A 30 2.45 6.90 12.96
N ARG A 31 1.53 7.79 13.29
CA ARG A 31 0.55 8.34 12.36
C ARG A 31 1.10 9.61 11.73
N LEU A 32 1.03 9.69 10.40
CA LEU A 32 1.35 10.91 9.67
C LEU A 32 0.18 11.87 9.81
N SER A 33 0.48 13.15 10.00
CA SER A 33 -0.50 14.23 9.84
C SER A 33 -0.96 14.32 8.38
N ASP A 34 -2.14 14.88 8.16
CA ASP A 34 -2.70 15.10 6.82
C ASP A 34 -1.79 16.00 5.97
N ASP A 35 -1.13 16.99 6.59
CA ASP A 35 -0.14 17.85 5.91
C ASP A 35 1.09 17.04 5.47
N GLN A 36 1.60 16.18 6.35
CA GLN A 36 2.73 15.31 6.04
C GLN A 36 2.37 14.34 4.92
N ALA A 37 1.17 13.75 4.96
CA ALA A 37 0.68 12.87 3.92
C ALA A 37 0.54 13.61 2.58
N ARG A 38 -0.03 14.81 2.56
CA ARG A 38 -0.14 15.65 1.35
C ARG A 38 1.22 15.98 0.74
N PHE A 39 2.20 16.32 1.57
CA PHE A 39 3.53 16.63 1.08
C PHE A 39 4.24 15.40 0.47
N LEU A 40 4.11 14.24 1.12
CA LEU A 40 4.60 12.96 0.60
C LEU A 40 3.90 12.58 -0.71
N GLU A 41 2.60 12.84 -0.84
CA GLU A 41 1.81 12.65 -2.05
C GLU A 41 2.34 13.51 -3.21
N LEU A 42 2.58 14.80 -2.97
CA LEU A 42 3.12 15.72 -3.97
C LEU A 42 4.51 15.28 -4.43
N SER A 43 5.36 14.88 -3.49
CA SER A 43 6.70 14.35 -3.78
C SER A 43 6.63 13.05 -4.59
N PHE A 44 5.73 12.12 -4.24
CA PHE A 44 5.53 10.85 -4.94
C PHE A 44 5.07 11.02 -6.39
N ARG A 45 4.25 12.05 -6.68
CA ARG A 45 3.81 12.37 -8.05
C ARG A 45 4.98 12.79 -8.93
N LYS A 46 5.93 13.55 -8.37
CA LYS A 46 7.15 13.98 -9.07
C LYS A 46 8.12 12.81 -9.24
N GLU A 47 8.33 12.03 -8.18
CA GLU A 47 9.28 10.93 -8.18
C GLU A 47 8.70 9.69 -7.46
N ARG A 48 8.39 8.66 -8.24
CA ARG A 48 7.78 7.42 -7.71
C ARG A 48 8.79 6.49 -7.02
N LYS A 49 10.09 6.62 -7.34
CA LYS A 49 11.19 5.87 -6.76
C LYS A 49 11.93 6.76 -5.78
N LEU A 50 11.84 6.46 -4.49
CA LEU A 50 12.48 7.27 -3.48
C LEU A 50 13.97 6.92 -3.37
N GLU A 51 14.82 7.81 -3.87
CA GLU A 51 16.26 7.70 -3.72
C GLU A 51 16.69 8.00 -2.27
N THR A 52 17.79 7.37 -1.84
CA THR A 52 18.32 7.52 -0.48
C THR A 52 18.57 8.98 -0.06
N PRO A 53 19.19 9.86 -0.88
CA PRO A 53 19.36 11.26 -0.51
C PRO A 53 18.03 12.01 -0.38
N ARG A 54 17.08 11.77 -1.30
CA ARG A 54 15.76 12.42 -1.24
C ARG A 54 14.94 11.98 -0.04
N LYS A 55 15.05 10.71 0.37
CA LYS A 55 14.43 10.18 1.59
C LYS A 55 14.87 10.95 2.83
N VAL A 56 16.17 11.24 2.96
CA VAL A 56 16.71 11.96 4.13
C VAL A 56 16.22 13.41 4.13
N GLN A 57 16.19 14.07 2.97
CA GLN A 57 15.63 15.41 2.84
C GLN A 57 14.15 15.47 3.24
N LEU A 58 13.31 14.58 2.70
CA LEU A 58 11.89 14.52 3.03
C LEU A 58 11.64 14.24 4.52
N ALA A 59 12.48 13.40 5.13
CA ALA A 59 12.41 13.11 6.56
C ALA A 59 12.70 14.37 7.39
N ALA A 60 13.74 15.12 7.04
CA ALA A 60 14.08 16.38 7.69
C ALA A 60 13.00 17.46 7.49
N GLU A 61 12.53 17.65 6.26
CA GLU A 61 11.50 18.65 5.91
C GLU A 61 10.17 18.41 6.66
N LEU A 62 9.82 17.15 6.94
CA LEU A 62 8.56 16.77 7.59
C LEU A 62 8.68 16.48 9.09
N GLY A 63 9.90 16.52 9.65
CA GLY A 63 10.16 16.10 11.04
C GLY A 63 9.83 14.63 11.29
N LEU A 64 10.05 13.77 10.30
CA LEU A 64 9.73 12.33 10.34
C LEU A 64 10.99 11.48 10.36
N ASP A 65 10.87 10.25 10.83
CA ASP A 65 11.95 9.27 10.67
C ASP A 65 12.05 8.81 9.19
N ALA A 66 13.28 8.67 8.68
CA ALA A 66 13.53 8.22 7.31
C ALA A 66 12.87 6.86 6.99
N LYS A 67 12.68 5.99 7.99
CA LYS A 67 11.94 4.74 7.88
C LYS A 67 10.46 4.97 7.66
N GLN A 68 9.84 5.97 8.30
CA GLN A 68 8.42 6.30 8.10
C GLN A 68 8.19 6.75 6.66
N VAL A 69 9.06 7.63 6.14
CA VAL A 69 9.03 8.04 4.73
C VAL A 69 9.19 6.83 3.82
N ALA A 70 10.16 5.94 4.08
CA ALA A 70 10.38 4.74 3.28
C ALA A 70 9.16 3.80 3.27
N VAL A 71 8.57 3.52 4.44
CA VAL A 71 7.38 2.67 4.59
C VAL A 71 6.19 3.29 3.90
N TRP A 72 6.00 4.61 4.03
CA TRP A 72 4.92 5.31 3.34
C TRP A 72 5.05 5.18 1.82
N PHE A 73 6.24 5.40 1.26
CA PHE A 73 6.48 5.23 -0.19
C PHE A 73 6.27 3.79 -0.66
N GLN A 74 6.69 2.80 0.13
CA GLN A 74 6.43 1.39 -0.16
C GLN A 74 4.92 1.10 -0.21
N ASN A 75 4.18 1.55 0.80
CA ASN A 75 2.73 1.38 0.86
C ASN A 75 2.01 2.12 -0.27
N ARG A 76 2.46 3.33 -0.61
CA ARG A 76 1.88 4.11 -1.72
C ARG A 76 2.07 3.40 -3.06
N ARG A 77 3.26 2.85 -3.31
CA ARG A 77 3.53 2.03 -4.51
C ARG A 77 2.69 0.76 -4.54
N ALA A 78 2.55 0.07 -3.40
CA ALA A 78 1.73 -1.13 -3.31
C ALA A 78 0.26 -0.83 -3.66
N ARG A 79 -0.31 0.23 -3.06
CA ARG A 79 -1.68 0.69 -3.36
C ARG A 79 -1.86 1.08 -4.83
N HIS A 80 -0.89 1.82 -5.39
CA HIS A 80 -0.95 2.20 -6.80
C HIS A 80 -0.90 0.98 -7.74
N LYS A 81 -0.03 -0.01 -7.44
CA LYS A 81 0.01 -1.26 -8.20
C LYS A 81 -1.32 -2.02 -8.09
N SER A 82 -1.87 -2.16 -6.89
CA SER A 82 -3.18 -2.80 -6.69
C SER A 82 -4.28 -2.14 -7.50
N LYS A 83 -4.35 -0.80 -7.50
CA LYS A 83 -5.34 -0.05 -8.30
C LYS A 83 -5.23 -0.35 -9.79
N LEU A 84 -4.00 -0.33 -10.33
CA LEU A 84 -3.78 -0.65 -11.75
C LEU A 84 -4.19 -2.09 -12.09
N MET A 85 -3.88 -3.05 -11.22
CA MET A 85 -4.27 -4.45 -11.43
C MET A 85 -5.80 -4.63 -11.39
N GLU A 86 -6.47 -3.92 -10.49
CA GLU A 86 -7.93 -3.96 -10.35
C GLU A 86 -8.62 -3.36 -11.58
N GLU A 87 -8.13 -2.21 -12.06
CA GLU A 87 -8.61 -1.59 -13.31
C GLU A 87 -8.43 -2.53 -14.51
N GLU A 88 -7.26 -3.15 -14.64
CA GLU A 88 -6.97 -4.08 -15.73
C GLU A 88 -7.87 -5.33 -15.69
N PHE A 89 -8.05 -5.89 -14.49
CA PHE A 89 -8.97 -7.00 -14.28
C PHE A 89 -10.41 -6.63 -14.64
N SER A 90 -10.86 -5.42 -14.25
CA SER A 90 -12.21 -4.95 -14.58
C SER A 90 -12.42 -4.82 -16.09
N LYS A 91 -11.44 -4.32 -16.84
CA LYS A 91 -11.51 -4.24 -18.31
C LYS A 91 -11.59 -5.61 -18.95
N LEU A 92 -10.71 -6.52 -18.53
CA LEU A 92 -10.69 -7.89 -19.04
C LEU A 92 -12.01 -8.61 -18.78
N ARG A 93 -12.59 -8.42 -17.59
CA ARG A 93 -13.89 -8.97 -17.24
C ARG A 93 -15.00 -8.43 -18.14
N ALA A 94 -15.06 -7.11 -18.35
CA ALA A 94 -16.07 -6.51 -19.22
C ALA A 94 -15.96 -7.03 -20.68
N ALA A 95 -14.74 -7.22 -21.18
CA ALA A 95 -14.51 -7.77 -22.51
C ALA A 95 -14.97 -9.24 -22.60
N HIS A 96 -14.66 -10.05 -21.59
CA HIS A 96 -15.15 -11.43 -21.50
C HIS A 96 -16.68 -11.49 -21.48
N ASP A 97 -17.31 -10.68 -20.64
CA ASP A 97 -18.77 -10.67 -20.49
C ASP A 97 -19.46 -10.26 -21.81
N ALA A 98 -18.88 -9.32 -22.56
CA ALA A 98 -19.36 -8.95 -23.89
C ALA A 98 -19.28 -10.11 -24.90
N VAL A 99 -18.18 -10.87 -24.91
CA VAL A 99 -18.02 -12.05 -25.76
C VAL A 99 -19.01 -13.15 -25.38
N VAL A 100 -19.21 -13.39 -24.08
CA VAL A 100 -20.18 -14.38 -23.59
C VAL A 100 -21.60 -14.00 -24.01
N LEU A 101 -21.97 -12.72 -23.89
CA LEU A 101 -23.27 -12.24 -24.35
C LEU A 101 -23.46 -12.41 -25.86
N HIS A 102 -22.42 -12.13 -26.64
CA HIS A 102 -22.46 -12.33 -28.10
C HIS A 102 -22.62 -13.81 -28.47
N ASN A 103 -21.86 -14.71 -27.84
CA ASN A 103 -21.98 -16.15 -28.09
C ASN A 103 -23.35 -16.69 -27.68
N CYS A 104 -23.87 -16.28 -26.52
CA CYS A 104 -25.21 -16.66 -26.08
C CYS A 104 -26.28 -16.29 -27.10
N HIS A 105 -26.16 -15.10 -27.70
CA HIS A 105 -27.07 -14.68 -28.76
C HIS A 105 -26.95 -15.57 -30.01
N LEU A 106 -25.73 -15.90 -30.45
CA LEU A 106 -25.51 -16.79 -31.59
C LEU A 106 -25.97 -18.23 -31.36
N GLU A 107 -25.92 -18.72 -30.12
CA GLU A 107 -26.41 -20.06 -29.75
C GLU A 107 -27.95 -20.15 -29.75
N THR A 108 -28.64 -19.01 -29.70
CA THR A 108 -30.10 -18.94 -29.73
C THR A 108 -30.70 -18.76 -31.12
N GLU A 109 -29.89 -18.47 -32.14
CA GLU A 109 -30.29 -18.44 -33.55
C GLU A 109 -29.99 -19.77 -34.26
#